data_AF-A0A7W2YDL6-F1
#
_entry.id   AF-A0A7W2YDL6-F1
#
_cell.length_a   1.000
_cell.length_b   1.000
_cell.length_c   1.000
_cell.angle_alpha   90.00
_cell.angle_beta   90.00
_cell.angle_gamma   90.00
#
_symmetry.space_group_name_H-M   'P 1'
#
loop_
_entity.id
_entity.type
_entity.pdbx_description
1 polymer ?
#
loop_
_entity_poly.entity_id
_entity_poly.type
_entity_poly.pdbx_seq_one_letter_code
_entity_poly.pdbx_strand_id
1 'polypeptide(L)'
;MAIYQRIFIVGLLFLLVSCSPTKHSQALQAYQQAKQELNLTHSITALKKLVQLKPSQYQAELTLAEKAQDKLIAAQVHLAQGDYYLAYLLSHDSHQHFPSTENKKVLIQAAKKLVPIIKIMQFISESFTSRPTDLPEIYQECLNRPVDDWDLIKVNSVINQLTQSKAKLTKALSRINSSDLESILPTGFALQRGIKAQLTLIERERDYLPKLAKHLSAKLLIDLNKSLTDNTIELLSMFDSETAKSNSQATFIGARTNYSSYKNLVVNLSLATNLASGDRHASWYQAWQTMESEVLDPQGLFLNYPLQAERRSKNINRHINVNVTEPLQAKVEDIDINDFYLRYPAINALTKKLVIDKAILL
;
A
#
# COMPACT_ATOMS: atom_id res chain seq x y z
N MET A 1 -89.75 -27.10 23.60
CA MET A 1 -89.47 -25.64 23.57
C MET A 1 -88.23 -25.24 24.39
N ALA A 2 -87.84 -25.98 25.45
CA ALA A 2 -86.69 -25.65 26.31
C ALA A 2 -85.28 -25.90 25.70
N ILE A 3 -85.15 -26.75 24.68
CA ILE A 3 -83.86 -27.08 24.03
C ILE A 3 -83.39 -25.93 23.11
N TYR A 4 -84.32 -25.32 22.37
CA TYR A 4 -84.01 -24.19 21.48
C TYR A 4 -83.60 -22.92 22.24
N GLN A 5 -84.16 -22.67 23.43
CA GLN A 5 -83.72 -21.56 24.30
C GLN A 5 -82.30 -21.76 24.84
N ARG A 6 -81.91 -23.00 25.20
CA ARG A 6 -80.54 -23.28 25.67
C ARG A 6 -79.50 -23.18 24.54
N ILE A 7 -79.84 -23.61 23.32
CA ILE A 7 -78.96 -23.45 22.15
C ILE A 7 -78.81 -21.97 21.77
N PHE A 8 -79.88 -21.18 21.86
CA PHE A 8 -79.82 -19.74 21.57
C PHE A 8 -78.97 -18.97 22.60
N ILE A 9 -79.07 -19.32 23.89
CA ILE A 9 -78.27 -18.70 24.96
C ILE A 9 -76.78 -19.08 24.85
N VAL A 10 -76.46 -20.33 24.48
CA VAL A 10 -75.07 -20.77 24.25
C VAL A 10 -74.49 -20.14 22.97
N GLY A 11 -75.29 -19.98 21.92
CA GLY A 11 -74.89 -19.25 20.71
C GLY A 11 -74.63 -17.76 20.95
N LEU A 12 -75.44 -17.11 21.79
CA LEU A 12 -75.25 -15.70 22.17
C LEU A 12 -74.01 -15.52 23.08
N LEU A 13 -73.73 -16.47 23.96
CA LEU A 13 -72.53 -16.48 24.80
C LEU A 13 -71.25 -16.70 23.99
N PHE A 14 -71.26 -17.54 22.94
CA PHE A 14 -70.11 -17.68 22.03
C PHE A 14 -69.84 -16.43 21.18
N LEU A 15 -70.87 -15.63 20.87
CA LEU A 15 -70.69 -14.34 20.17
C LEU A 15 -70.09 -13.26 21.09
N LEU A 16 -70.34 -13.33 22.41
CA LEU A 16 -69.83 -12.37 23.40
C LEU A 16 -68.37 -12.61 23.86
N VAL A 17 -67.76 -13.76 23.51
CA VAL A 17 -66.33 -14.04 23.79
C VAL A 17 -65.45 -13.80 22.55
N SER A 18 -66.00 -13.20 21.48
CA SER A 18 -65.18 -12.58 20.43
C SER A 18 -64.53 -11.30 20.97
N CYS A 19 -63.54 -11.45 21.86
CA CYS A 19 -62.63 -10.38 22.27
C CYS A 19 -61.88 -9.93 21.02
N SER A 20 -62.49 -8.99 20.28
CA SER A 20 -61.82 -8.26 19.21
C SER A 20 -60.50 -7.74 19.79
N PRO A 21 -59.35 -8.10 19.21
CA PRO A 21 -58.07 -7.75 19.80
C PRO A 21 -58.03 -6.24 20.04
N THR A 22 -57.60 -5.84 21.24
CA THR A 22 -57.57 -4.42 21.60
C THR A 22 -56.74 -3.67 20.56
N LYS A 23 -57.07 -2.38 20.32
CA LYS A 23 -56.31 -1.54 19.37
C LYS A 23 -54.79 -1.61 19.64
N HIS A 24 -54.39 -1.77 20.90
CA HIS A 24 -53.01 -2.00 21.30
C HIS A 24 -52.46 -3.35 20.83
N SER A 25 -53.17 -4.46 21.03
CA SER A 25 -52.66 -5.79 20.62
C SER A 25 -52.55 -5.90 19.10
N GLN A 26 -53.48 -5.30 18.34
CA GLN A 26 -53.40 -5.23 16.89
C GLN A 26 -52.18 -4.43 16.42
N ALA A 27 -51.95 -3.24 17.01
CA ALA A 27 -50.80 -2.41 16.68
C ALA A 27 -49.47 -3.06 17.05
N LEU A 28 -49.42 -3.80 18.18
CA LEU A 28 -48.25 -4.54 18.60
C LEU A 28 -47.94 -5.71 17.65
N GLN A 29 -48.97 -6.46 17.25
CA GLN A 29 -48.81 -7.55 16.28
C GLN A 29 -48.31 -7.04 14.92
N ALA A 30 -48.88 -5.93 14.43
CA ALA A 30 -48.43 -5.28 13.21
C ALA A 30 -46.97 -4.80 13.32
N TYR A 31 -46.58 -4.25 14.47
CA TYR A 31 -45.19 -3.85 14.73
C TYR A 31 -44.24 -5.06 14.72
N GLN A 32 -44.60 -6.14 15.42
CA GLN A 32 -43.79 -7.36 15.47
C GLN A 32 -43.65 -8.01 14.09
N GLN A 33 -44.72 -8.06 13.32
CA GLN A 33 -44.69 -8.56 11.94
C GLN A 33 -43.79 -7.69 11.07
N ALA A 34 -43.95 -6.36 11.11
CA ALA A 34 -43.09 -5.44 10.35
C ALA A 34 -41.61 -5.56 10.72
N LYS A 35 -41.30 -5.81 12.00
CA LYS A 35 -39.94 -6.06 12.48
C LYS A 35 -39.38 -7.39 11.97
N GLN A 36 -40.19 -8.45 11.93
CA GLN A 36 -39.79 -9.74 11.35
C GLN A 36 -39.55 -9.65 9.85
N GLU A 37 -40.39 -8.90 9.14
CA GLU A 37 -40.28 -8.65 7.71
C GLU A 37 -39.18 -7.62 7.36
N LEU A 38 -38.54 -7.02 8.36
CA LEU A 38 -37.53 -5.96 8.20
C LEU A 38 -38.06 -4.79 7.35
N ASN A 39 -39.32 -4.40 7.56
CA ASN A 39 -40.00 -3.32 6.85
C ASN A 39 -40.10 -2.07 7.74
N LEU A 40 -39.26 -1.07 7.45
CA LEU A 40 -39.14 0.15 8.26
C LEU A 40 -40.41 1.00 8.23
N THR A 41 -41.00 1.19 7.05
CA THR A 41 -42.21 2.02 6.87
C THR A 41 -43.40 1.46 7.64
N HIS A 42 -43.60 0.14 7.57
CA HIS A 42 -44.65 -0.53 8.34
C HIS A 42 -44.37 -0.47 9.84
N SER A 43 -43.10 -0.61 10.24
CA SER A 43 -42.69 -0.48 11.65
C SER A 43 -43.01 0.90 12.20
N ILE A 44 -42.69 1.98 11.49
CA ILE A 44 -43.01 3.37 11.88
C ILE A 44 -44.53 3.56 11.98
N THR A 45 -45.28 3.04 11.02
CA THR A 45 -46.75 3.16 11.01
C THR A 45 -47.37 2.48 12.23
N ALA A 46 -46.89 1.29 12.59
CA ALA A 46 -47.33 0.58 13.78
C ALA A 46 -46.88 1.28 15.07
N LEU A 47 -45.64 1.77 15.13
CA LEU A 47 -45.10 2.53 16.28
C LEU A 47 -45.87 3.84 16.52
N LYS A 48 -46.27 4.58 15.48
CA LYS A 48 -47.13 5.77 15.62
C LYS A 48 -48.44 5.44 16.32
N LYS A 49 -49.08 4.31 15.99
CA LYS A 49 -50.29 3.83 16.66
C LYS A 49 -50.01 3.41 18.10
N LEU A 50 -48.90 2.71 18.35
CA LEU A 50 -48.50 2.29 19.69
C LEU A 50 -48.18 3.47 20.61
N VAL A 51 -47.52 4.51 20.10
CA VAL A 51 -47.23 5.76 20.82
C VAL A 51 -48.52 6.49 21.21
N GLN A 52 -49.50 6.58 20.30
CA GLN A 52 -50.81 7.17 20.65
C GLN A 52 -51.51 6.46 21.81
N LEU A 53 -51.29 5.15 21.95
CA LEU A 53 -51.92 4.32 22.98
C LEU A 53 -51.11 4.27 24.28
N LYS A 54 -49.78 4.22 24.19
CA LYS A 54 -48.84 4.14 25.32
C LYS A 54 -47.54 4.90 25.02
N PRO A 55 -47.53 6.24 25.12
CA PRO A 55 -46.39 7.07 24.71
C PRO A 55 -45.09 6.72 25.45
N SER A 56 -45.17 6.55 26.78
CA SER A 56 -44.00 6.29 27.63
C SER A 56 -43.25 5.00 27.31
N GLN A 57 -43.88 4.05 26.61
CA GLN A 57 -43.27 2.78 26.23
C GLN A 57 -42.61 2.81 24.85
N TYR A 58 -43.21 3.53 23.88
CA TYR A 58 -42.84 3.39 22.47
C TYR A 58 -42.27 4.65 21.82
N GLN A 59 -42.30 5.81 22.51
CA GLN A 59 -41.85 7.08 21.92
C GLN A 59 -40.38 7.02 21.52
N ALA A 60 -39.51 6.44 22.36
CA ALA A 60 -38.09 6.33 22.06
C ALA A 60 -37.82 5.46 20.82
N GLU A 61 -38.54 4.35 20.68
CA GLU A 61 -38.38 3.44 19.54
C GLU A 61 -38.94 4.06 18.24
N LEU A 62 -40.05 4.82 18.31
CA LEU A 62 -40.54 5.62 17.19
C LEU A 62 -39.49 6.64 16.74
N THR A 63 -38.90 7.39 17.66
CA THR A 63 -37.87 8.38 17.34
C THR A 63 -36.64 7.74 16.68
N LEU A 64 -36.22 6.54 17.12
CA LEU A 64 -35.15 5.80 16.47
C LEU A 64 -35.53 5.37 15.04
N ALA A 65 -36.74 4.85 14.84
CA ALA A 65 -37.23 4.41 13.55
C ALA A 65 -37.37 5.58 12.55
N GLU A 66 -37.91 6.72 12.99
CA GLU A 66 -38.02 7.94 12.17
C GLU A 66 -36.64 8.47 11.77
N LYS A 67 -35.68 8.52 12.71
CA LYS A 67 -34.29 8.91 12.39
C LYS A 67 -33.62 7.94 11.41
N ALA A 68 -33.88 6.64 11.53
CA ALA A 68 -33.39 5.65 10.58
C ALA A 68 -33.99 5.85 9.18
N GLN A 69 -35.27 6.22 9.10
CA GLN A 69 -35.96 6.50 7.84
C GLN A 69 -35.38 7.74 7.15
N ASP A 70 -35.13 8.82 7.89
CA ASP A 70 -34.52 10.03 7.36
C ASP A 70 -33.13 9.74 6.78
N LYS A 71 -32.30 8.95 7.50
CA LYS A 71 -30.99 8.50 7.02
C LYS A 71 -31.09 7.64 5.78
N LEU A 72 -32.07 6.73 5.70
CA LEU A 72 -32.29 5.89 4.51
C LEU A 72 -32.63 6.75 3.29
N ILE A 73 -33.55 7.70 3.44
CA ILE A 73 -33.96 8.61 2.36
C ILE A 73 -32.74 9.40 1.87
N ALA A 74 -31.97 9.99 2.79
CA ALA A 74 -30.74 10.69 2.45
C ALA A 74 -29.72 9.77 1.75
N ALA A 75 -29.53 8.55 2.25
CA ALA A 75 -28.63 7.57 1.64
C ALA A 75 -29.03 7.22 0.20
N GLN A 76 -30.33 7.08 -0.07
CA GLN A 76 -30.85 6.81 -1.42
C GLN A 76 -30.58 7.98 -2.38
N VAL A 77 -30.73 9.23 -1.91
CA VAL A 77 -30.42 10.43 -2.69
C VAL A 77 -28.93 10.48 -3.04
N HIS A 78 -28.05 10.29 -2.07
CA HIS A 78 -26.60 10.25 -2.30
C HIS A 78 -26.20 9.10 -3.24
N LEU A 79 -26.81 7.93 -3.08
CA LEU A 79 -26.56 6.79 -3.97
C LEU A 79 -26.95 7.10 -5.42
N ALA A 80 -28.08 7.77 -5.64
CA ALA A 80 -28.54 8.18 -6.96
C ALA A 80 -27.62 9.25 -7.59
N GLN A 81 -26.98 10.07 -6.77
CA GLN A 81 -26.00 11.08 -7.19
C GLN A 81 -24.59 10.51 -7.41
N GLY A 82 -24.37 9.23 -7.13
CA GLY A 82 -23.05 8.59 -7.22
C GLY A 82 -22.13 8.86 -6.02
N ASP A 83 -22.63 9.50 -4.96
CA ASP A 83 -21.89 9.69 -3.70
C ASP A 83 -21.99 8.43 -2.84
N TYR A 84 -21.21 7.43 -3.23
CA TYR A 84 -21.18 6.14 -2.54
C TYR A 84 -20.67 6.25 -1.10
N TYR A 85 -19.84 7.25 -0.79
CA TYR A 85 -19.29 7.46 0.55
C TYR A 85 -20.38 7.87 1.55
N LEU A 86 -21.13 8.94 1.26
CA LEU A 86 -22.21 9.37 2.15
C LEU A 86 -23.37 8.38 2.15
N ALA A 87 -23.69 7.79 0.99
CA ALA A 87 -24.70 6.73 0.91
C ALA A 87 -24.36 5.55 1.84
N TYR A 88 -23.10 5.12 1.86
CA TYR A 88 -22.64 4.05 2.75
C TYR A 88 -22.75 4.45 4.22
N LEU A 89 -22.23 5.61 4.61
CA LEU A 89 -22.25 6.03 6.03
C LEU A 89 -23.67 6.15 6.58
N LEU A 90 -24.57 6.76 5.81
CA LEU A 90 -25.97 6.97 6.22
C LEU A 90 -26.75 5.65 6.27
N SER A 91 -26.57 4.77 5.27
CA SER A 91 -27.24 3.46 5.27
C SER A 91 -26.68 2.49 6.32
N HIS A 92 -25.38 2.54 6.61
CA HIS A 92 -24.75 1.78 7.70
C HIS A 92 -25.34 2.20 9.05
N ASP A 93 -25.37 3.51 9.30
CA ASP A 93 -25.91 4.07 10.53
C ASP A 93 -27.42 3.80 10.68
N SER A 94 -28.19 3.91 9.58
CA SER A 94 -29.60 3.51 9.57
C SER A 94 -29.78 2.02 9.87
N HIS A 95 -29.01 1.14 9.22
CA HIS A 95 -29.09 -0.30 9.40
C HIS A 95 -28.72 -0.75 10.81
N GLN A 96 -27.70 -0.15 11.44
CA GLN A 96 -27.32 -0.49 12.82
C GLN A 96 -28.38 -0.11 13.85
N HIS A 97 -29.11 1.00 13.65
CA HIS A 97 -30.14 1.45 14.58
C HIS A 97 -31.49 0.79 14.34
N PHE A 98 -31.89 0.61 13.07
CA PHE A 98 -33.15 -0.03 12.70
C PHE A 98 -32.97 -0.84 11.40
N PRO A 99 -32.63 -2.14 11.51
CA PRO A 99 -32.42 -2.99 10.35
C PRO A 99 -33.66 -3.06 9.45
N SER A 100 -33.48 -2.81 8.16
CA SER A 100 -34.50 -3.01 7.13
C SER A 100 -33.92 -3.58 5.84
N THR A 101 -34.77 -4.19 5.03
CA THR A 101 -34.38 -4.74 3.73
C THR A 101 -33.89 -3.64 2.78
N GLU A 102 -34.55 -2.49 2.80
CA GLU A 102 -34.19 -1.32 2.00
C GLU A 102 -32.84 -0.74 2.41
N ASN A 103 -32.60 -0.61 3.72
CA ASN A 103 -31.31 -0.18 4.28
C ASN A 103 -30.18 -1.11 3.82
N LYS A 104 -30.38 -2.42 3.98
CA LYS A 104 -29.39 -3.42 3.58
C LYS A 104 -29.08 -3.33 2.08
N LYS A 105 -30.09 -3.11 1.24
CA LYS A 105 -29.90 -2.95 -0.22
C LYS A 105 -29.04 -1.74 -0.56
N VAL A 106 -29.31 -0.57 0.03
CA VAL A 106 -28.52 0.66 -0.19
C VAL A 106 -27.09 0.46 0.35
N LEU A 107 -26.96 -0.11 1.55
CA LEU A 107 -25.68 -0.42 2.19
C LEU A 107 -24.79 -1.28 1.29
N ILE A 108 -25.32 -2.39 0.76
CA ILE A 108 -24.57 -3.29 -0.12
C ILE A 108 -24.15 -2.59 -1.41
N GLN A 109 -25.04 -1.81 -2.03
CA GLN A 109 -24.73 -1.12 -3.29
C GLN A 109 -23.62 -0.08 -3.11
N ALA A 110 -23.70 0.75 -2.07
CA ALA A 110 -22.69 1.74 -1.76
C ALA A 110 -21.36 1.08 -1.34
N ALA A 111 -21.42 0.08 -0.44
CA ALA A 111 -20.24 -0.61 0.06
C ALA A 111 -19.44 -1.30 -1.05
N LYS A 112 -20.10 -1.91 -2.05
CA LYS A 112 -19.41 -2.56 -3.18
C LYS A 112 -18.41 -1.65 -3.89
N LYS A 113 -18.71 -0.35 -3.98
CA LYS A 113 -17.81 0.65 -4.57
C LYS A 113 -16.63 1.02 -3.66
N LEU A 114 -16.80 0.87 -2.36
CA LEU A 114 -15.82 1.23 -1.34
C LEU A 114 -14.95 0.06 -0.86
N VAL A 115 -15.40 -1.19 -1.00
CA VAL A 115 -14.68 -2.42 -0.61
C VAL A 115 -13.20 -2.45 -1.04
N PRO A 116 -12.79 -1.96 -2.24
CA PRO A 116 -11.38 -1.95 -2.61
C PRO A 116 -10.47 -1.21 -1.61
N ILE A 117 -11.01 -0.29 -0.80
CA ILE A 117 -10.27 0.42 0.26
C ILE A 117 -9.69 -0.53 1.30
N ILE A 118 -10.39 -1.62 1.63
CA ILE A 118 -9.91 -2.62 2.59
C ILE A 118 -8.59 -3.21 2.10
N LYS A 119 -8.53 -3.54 0.79
CA LYS A 119 -7.33 -4.14 0.20
C LYS A 119 -6.20 -3.12 0.06
N ILE A 120 -6.51 -1.86 -0.24
CA ILE A 120 -5.54 -0.77 -0.27
C ILE A 120 -4.89 -0.59 1.10
N MET A 121 -5.69 -0.47 2.16
CA MET A 121 -5.20 -0.31 3.53
C MET A 121 -4.40 -1.53 3.99
N GLN A 122 -4.82 -2.74 3.60
CA GLN A 122 -4.03 -3.95 3.83
C GLN A 122 -2.65 -3.87 3.18
N PHE A 123 -2.55 -3.47 1.91
CA PHE A 123 -1.27 -3.33 1.23
C PHE A 123 -0.39 -2.24 1.85
N ILE A 124 -0.99 -1.13 2.30
CA ILE A 124 -0.26 -0.09 3.04
C ILE A 124 0.31 -0.68 4.34
N SER A 125 -0.51 -1.40 5.12
CA SER A 125 -0.05 -2.06 6.34
C SER A 125 1.11 -3.03 6.08
N GLU A 126 0.96 -3.89 5.08
CA GLU A 126 2.00 -4.86 4.69
C GLU A 126 3.30 -4.15 4.26
N SER A 127 3.23 -2.97 3.65
CA SER A 127 4.41 -2.18 3.30
C SER A 127 5.20 -1.75 4.55
N PHE A 128 4.52 -1.23 5.57
CA PHE A 128 5.18 -0.82 6.82
C PHE A 128 5.80 -2.00 7.56
N THR A 129 5.11 -3.15 7.61
CA THR A 129 5.66 -4.36 8.24
C THR A 129 6.88 -4.93 7.51
N SER A 130 6.99 -4.70 6.20
CA SER A 130 8.16 -5.11 5.42
C SER A 130 9.34 -4.14 5.52
N ARG A 131 9.29 -3.07 6.32
CA ARG A 131 10.43 -2.14 6.45
C ARG A 131 11.50 -2.69 7.41
N PRO A 132 12.79 -2.49 7.08
CA PRO A 132 13.89 -2.85 7.97
C PRO A 132 13.94 -1.93 9.20
N THR A 133 14.21 -2.52 10.37
CA THR A 133 14.32 -1.77 11.63
C THR A 133 15.74 -1.28 11.93
N ASP A 134 16.74 -1.84 11.26
CA ASP A 134 18.18 -1.62 11.45
C ASP A 134 18.82 -0.82 10.30
N LEU A 135 18.00 -0.10 9.52
CA LEU A 135 18.44 0.62 8.33
C LEU A 135 19.50 1.69 8.64
N PRO A 136 19.33 2.57 9.64
CA PRO A 136 20.33 3.59 9.96
C PRO A 136 21.68 2.97 10.36
N GLU A 137 21.66 1.90 11.16
CA GLU A 137 22.84 1.19 11.62
C GLU A 137 23.61 0.57 10.45
N ILE A 138 22.90 -0.10 9.54
CA ILE A 138 23.52 -0.71 8.34
C ILE A 138 24.13 0.36 7.43
N TYR A 139 23.46 1.50 7.25
CA TYR A 139 24.04 2.61 6.48
C TYR A 139 25.33 3.14 7.11
N GLN A 140 25.33 3.35 8.42
CA GLN A 140 26.52 3.79 9.14
C GLN A 140 27.65 2.76 9.09
N GLU A 141 27.34 1.48 9.23
CA GLU A 141 28.33 0.41 9.12
C GLU A 141 28.98 0.40 7.74
N CYS A 142 28.18 0.48 6.67
CA CYS A 142 28.67 0.50 5.29
C CYS A 142 29.48 1.77 4.95
N LEU A 143 29.14 2.92 5.53
CA LEU A 143 29.90 4.16 5.34
C LEU A 143 31.28 4.13 6.00
N ASN A 144 31.37 3.49 7.16
CA ASN A 144 32.58 3.54 8.00
C ASN A 144 33.53 2.35 7.79
N ARG A 145 33.14 1.37 6.98
CA ARG A 145 33.95 0.18 6.72
C ARG A 145 34.37 0.05 5.25
N PRO A 146 35.54 -0.57 4.98
CA PRO A 146 35.93 -0.99 3.64
C PRO A 146 34.86 -1.89 3.00
N VAL A 147 34.77 -1.87 1.67
CA VAL A 147 33.80 -2.67 0.90
C VAL A 147 33.88 -4.17 1.21
N ASP A 148 35.08 -4.67 1.47
CA ASP A 148 35.36 -6.08 1.74
C ASP A 148 34.77 -6.55 3.08
N ASP A 149 34.51 -5.61 4.00
CA ASP A 149 33.94 -5.87 5.33
C ASP A 149 32.42 -5.66 5.37
N TRP A 150 31.78 -5.39 4.23
CA TRP A 150 30.32 -5.24 4.17
C TRP A 150 29.63 -6.59 4.37
N ASP A 151 28.72 -6.66 5.34
CA ASP A 151 27.86 -7.83 5.54
C ASP A 151 26.80 -7.88 4.42
N LEU A 152 27.12 -8.55 3.32
CA LEU A 152 26.24 -8.68 2.17
C LEU A 152 24.93 -9.38 2.50
N ILE A 153 24.86 -10.22 3.54
CA ILE A 153 23.62 -10.88 3.95
C ILE A 153 22.65 -9.84 4.51
N LYS A 154 23.12 -9.00 5.45
CA LYS A 154 22.32 -7.90 6.01
C LYS A 154 21.93 -6.89 4.95
N VAL A 155 22.88 -6.47 4.12
CA VAL A 155 22.64 -5.50 3.04
C VAL A 155 21.57 -6.02 2.06
N ASN A 156 21.66 -7.28 1.63
CA ASN A 156 20.67 -7.87 0.74
C ASN A 156 19.30 -8.03 1.41
N SER A 157 19.27 -8.39 2.69
CA SER A 157 18.03 -8.47 3.47
C SER A 157 17.30 -7.13 3.49
N VAL A 158 18.02 -6.05 3.79
CA VAL A 158 17.46 -4.68 3.80
C VAL A 158 16.93 -4.26 2.43
N ILE A 159 17.70 -4.47 1.37
CA ILE A 159 17.27 -4.10 0.01
C ILE A 159 16.03 -4.91 -0.40
N ASN A 160 15.97 -6.19 -0.05
CA ASN A 160 14.82 -7.03 -0.31
C ASN A 160 13.57 -6.56 0.45
N GLN A 161 13.71 -6.26 1.75
CA GLN A 161 12.64 -5.72 2.60
C GLN A 161 12.06 -4.42 2.01
N LEU A 162 12.93 -3.46 1.65
CA LEU A 162 12.51 -2.22 1.00
C LEU A 162 11.87 -2.47 -0.38
N THR A 163 12.36 -3.44 -1.15
CA THR A 163 11.76 -3.84 -2.44
C THR A 163 10.36 -4.43 -2.27
N GLN A 164 10.15 -5.26 -1.24
CA GLN A 164 8.83 -5.79 -0.89
C GLN A 164 7.90 -4.66 -0.46
N SER A 165 8.38 -3.77 0.42
CA SER A 165 7.63 -2.60 0.88
C SER A 165 7.17 -1.72 -0.30
N LYS A 166 8.09 -1.41 -1.22
CA LYS A 166 7.81 -0.72 -2.48
C LYS A 166 6.70 -1.42 -3.28
N ALA A 167 6.82 -2.72 -3.51
CA ALA A 167 5.87 -3.50 -4.29
C ALA A 167 4.45 -3.47 -3.70
N LYS A 168 4.32 -3.46 -2.36
CA LYS A 168 3.03 -3.34 -1.68
C LYS A 168 2.40 -1.96 -1.91
N LEU A 169 3.15 -0.87 -1.78
CA LEU A 169 2.64 0.48 -2.07
C LEU A 169 2.29 0.65 -3.56
N THR A 170 3.06 0.08 -4.47
CA THR A 170 2.71 0.08 -5.91
C THR A 170 1.39 -0.64 -6.16
N LYS A 171 1.14 -1.77 -5.49
CA LYS A 171 -0.18 -2.47 -5.56
C LYS A 171 -1.30 -1.62 -4.98
N ALA A 172 -1.06 -0.91 -3.86
CA ALA A 172 -2.04 0.02 -3.29
C ALA A 172 -2.42 1.14 -4.27
N LEU A 173 -1.43 1.79 -4.91
CA LEU A 173 -1.65 2.83 -5.92
C LEU A 173 -2.39 2.29 -7.15
N SER A 174 -1.97 1.14 -7.68
CA SER A 174 -2.65 0.50 -8.80
C SER A 174 -4.12 0.24 -8.49
N ARG A 175 -4.43 -0.16 -7.25
CA ARG A 175 -5.83 -0.37 -6.82
C ARG A 175 -6.62 0.92 -6.71
N ILE A 176 -6.05 1.99 -6.15
CA ILE A 176 -6.71 3.31 -6.13
C ILE A 176 -7.11 3.72 -7.54
N ASN A 177 -6.17 3.64 -8.49
CA ASN A 177 -6.40 4.06 -9.87
C ASN A 177 -7.41 3.16 -10.58
N SER A 178 -7.32 1.83 -10.42
CA SER A 178 -8.21 0.88 -11.10
C SER A 178 -9.65 0.89 -10.57
N SER A 179 -9.87 1.39 -9.35
CA SER A 179 -11.17 1.44 -8.69
C SER A 179 -11.79 2.83 -8.68
N ASP A 180 -11.12 3.82 -9.32
CA ASP A 180 -11.52 5.23 -9.32
C ASP A 180 -11.81 5.78 -7.90
N LEU A 181 -11.09 5.26 -6.90
CA LEU A 181 -11.36 5.62 -5.49
C LEU A 181 -10.95 7.06 -5.17
N GLU A 182 -10.14 7.68 -6.02
CA GLU A 182 -9.79 9.10 -5.89
C GLU A 182 -10.98 10.03 -6.10
N SER A 183 -11.91 9.66 -6.99
CA SER A 183 -13.14 10.42 -7.24
C SER A 183 -14.26 10.09 -6.25
N ILE A 184 -14.29 8.84 -5.76
CA ILE A 184 -15.35 8.34 -4.86
C ILE A 184 -15.15 8.79 -3.41
N LEU A 185 -13.90 8.92 -2.96
CA LEU A 185 -13.58 9.27 -1.57
C LEU A 185 -13.24 10.75 -1.45
N PRO A 186 -13.85 11.49 -0.49
CA PRO A 186 -13.50 12.90 -0.24
C PRO A 186 -12.01 13.15 0.04
N THR A 187 -11.29 12.14 0.52
CA THR A 187 -9.85 12.19 0.84
C THR A 187 -9.00 11.26 -0.04
N GLY A 188 -9.55 10.75 -1.15
CA GLY A 188 -8.89 9.79 -2.04
C GLY A 188 -7.59 10.35 -2.65
N PHE A 189 -7.61 11.58 -3.14
CA PHE A 189 -6.40 12.27 -3.64
C PHE A 189 -5.32 12.46 -2.57
N ALA A 190 -5.72 12.80 -1.35
CA ALA A 190 -4.79 13.00 -0.24
C ALA A 190 -4.12 11.68 0.18
N LEU A 191 -4.88 10.58 0.19
CA LEU A 191 -4.36 9.23 0.42
C LEU A 191 -3.38 8.81 -0.69
N GLN A 192 -3.76 9.00 -1.96
CA GLN A 192 -2.90 8.67 -3.10
C GLN A 192 -1.57 9.44 -3.03
N ARG A 193 -1.61 10.74 -2.67
CA ARG A 193 -0.42 11.56 -2.45
C ARG A 193 0.45 11.05 -1.30
N GLY A 194 -0.17 10.66 -0.18
CA GLY A 194 0.53 10.07 0.96
C GLY A 194 1.29 8.79 0.57
N ILE A 195 0.62 7.90 -0.16
CA ILE A 195 1.26 6.66 -0.64
C ILE A 195 2.41 6.96 -1.60
N LYS A 196 2.24 7.93 -2.53
CA LYS A 196 3.32 8.36 -3.44
C LYS A 196 4.53 8.92 -2.67
N ALA A 197 4.30 9.73 -1.63
CA ALA A 197 5.38 10.26 -0.80
C ALA A 197 6.16 9.14 -0.08
N GLN A 198 5.45 8.16 0.49
CA GLN A 198 6.07 6.99 1.12
C GLN A 198 6.82 6.11 0.10
N LEU A 199 6.29 5.97 -1.11
CA LEU A 199 6.99 5.24 -2.18
C LEU A 199 8.31 5.91 -2.55
N THR A 200 8.34 7.24 -2.70
CA THR A 200 9.57 7.99 -2.98
C THR A 200 10.60 7.86 -1.86
N LEU A 201 10.16 7.83 -0.60
CA LEU A 201 11.02 7.59 0.56
C LEU A 201 11.69 6.21 0.47
N ILE A 202 10.88 5.16 0.31
CA ILE A 202 11.37 3.77 0.22
C ILE A 202 12.30 3.58 -0.98
N GLU A 203 12.01 4.20 -2.12
CA GLU A 203 12.88 4.13 -3.30
C GLU A 203 14.24 4.77 -3.04
N ARG A 204 14.25 5.93 -2.37
CA ARG A 204 15.47 6.64 -1.99
C ARG A 204 16.33 5.80 -1.06
N GLU A 205 15.72 5.17 -0.06
CA GLU A 205 16.39 4.27 0.90
C GLU A 205 16.93 3.02 0.20
N ARG A 206 16.08 2.33 -0.58
CA ARG A 206 16.49 1.13 -1.31
C ARG A 206 17.69 1.39 -2.22
N ASP A 207 17.70 2.54 -2.88
CA ASP A 207 18.73 2.88 -3.86
C ASP A 207 20.00 3.48 -3.24
N TYR A 208 20.04 3.72 -1.92
CA TYR A 208 21.18 4.34 -1.24
C TYR A 208 22.44 3.48 -1.30
N LEU A 209 22.37 2.24 -0.78
CA LEU A 209 23.54 1.33 -0.75
C LEU A 209 24.07 1.00 -2.16
N PRO A 210 23.23 0.74 -3.19
CA PRO A 210 23.71 0.62 -4.57
C PRO A 210 24.39 1.89 -5.10
N LYS A 211 23.94 3.09 -4.72
CA LYS A 211 24.61 4.34 -5.11
C LYS A 211 25.94 4.51 -4.38
N LEU A 212 26.01 4.17 -3.09
CA LEU A 212 27.24 4.23 -2.29
C LEU A 212 28.29 3.26 -2.83
N ALA A 213 27.91 2.02 -3.10
CA ALA A 213 28.79 1.02 -3.70
C ALA A 213 29.37 1.52 -5.03
N LYS A 214 28.51 1.99 -5.95
CA LYS A 214 28.97 2.57 -7.23
C LYS A 214 29.88 3.79 -7.04
N HIS A 215 29.62 4.65 -6.06
CA HIS A 215 30.49 5.78 -5.76
C HIS A 215 31.89 5.31 -5.34
N LEU A 216 31.97 4.36 -4.41
CA LEU A 216 33.23 3.81 -3.91
C LEU A 216 33.97 3.04 -5.01
N SER A 217 33.26 2.22 -5.78
CA SER A 217 33.81 1.52 -6.94
C SER A 217 34.32 2.47 -8.01
N ALA A 218 33.60 3.57 -8.31
CA ALA A 218 34.04 4.58 -9.27
C ALA A 218 35.34 5.26 -8.85
N LYS A 219 35.52 5.53 -7.55
CA LYS A 219 36.77 6.11 -7.01
C LYS A 219 37.96 5.18 -7.22
N LEU A 220 37.84 3.89 -6.92
CA LEU A 220 38.93 2.97 -7.20
C LEU A 220 39.16 2.80 -8.71
N LEU A 221 38.09 2.73 -9.50
CA LEU A 221 38.19 2.52 -10.94
C LEU A 221 38.84 3.70 -11.67
N ILE A 222 38.67 4.95 -11.19
CA ILE A 222 39.35 6.11 -11.78
C ILE A 222 40.86 6.05 -11.51
N ASP A 223 41.27 5.63 -10.32
CA ASP A 223 42.68 5.48 -9.95
C ASP A 223 43.35 4.37 -10.77
N LEU A 224 42.66 3.23 -10.93
CA LEU A 224 43.12 2.13 -11.77
C LEU A 224 43.20 2.54 -13.25
N ASN A 225 42.20 3.27 -13.77
CA ASN A 225 42.23 3.77 -15.15
C ASN A 225 43.46 4.63 -15.40
N LYS A 226 43.81 5.52 -14.46
CA LYS A 226 45.02 6.33 -14.55
C LYS A 226 46.27 5.46 -14.51
N SER A 227 46.43 4.62 -13.49
CA SER A 227 47.63 3.80 -13.32
C SER A 227 47.89 2.85 -14.50
N LEU A 228 46.83 2.21 -15.03
CA LEU A 228 46.94 1.33 -16.19
C LEU A 228 47.27 2.11 -17.47
N THR A 229 46.73 3.32 -17.62
CA THR A 229 47.03 4.19 -18.76
C THR A 229 48.49 4.62 -18.74
N ASP A 230 48.99 5.10 -17.60
CA ASP A 230 50.37 5.58 -17.45
C ASP A 230 51.37 4.43 -17.71
N ASN A 231 51.12 3.24 -17.15
CA ASN A 231 51.93 2.05 -17.42
C ASN A 231 51.90 1.63 -18.90
N THR A 232 50.73 1.73 -19.55
CA THR A 232 50.60 1.39 -20.97
C THR A 232 51.38 2.38 -21.84
N ILE A 233 51.33 3.69 -21.54
CA ILE A 233 52.10 4.72 -22.25
C ILE A 233 53.60 4.44 -22.14
N GLU A 234 54.08 4.13 -20.93
CA GLU A 234 55.48 3.80 -20.70
C GLU A 234 55.91 2.59 -21.53
N LEU A 235 55.17 1.49 -21.47
CA LEU A 235 55.50 0.27 -22.23
C LEU A 235 55.47 0.49 -23.74
N LEU A 236 54.49 1.24 -24.27
CA LEU A 236 54.40 1.58 -25.69
C LEU A 236 55.52 2.52 -26.16
N SER A 237 56.18 3.24 -25.25
CA SER A 237 57.35 4.06 -25.58
C SER A 237 58.62 3.22 -25.76
N MET A 238 58.66 2.01 -25.20
CA MET A 238 59.82 1.11 -25.18
C MET A 238 59.67 -0.10 -26.11
N PHE A 239 58.44 -0.52 -26.38
CA PHE A 239 58.13 -1.76 -27.09
C PHE A 239 57.04 -1.56 -28.15
N ASP A 240 56.98 -2.46 -29.12
CA ASP A 240 55.83 -2.54 -30.04
C ASP A 240 54.53 -2.89 -29.29
N SER A 241 53.39 -2.72 -29.96
CA SER A 241 52.07 -2.89 -29.33
C SER A 241 51.80 -4.29 -28.77
N GLU A 242 52.34 -5.36 -29.36
CA GLU A 242 52.09 -6.73 -28.89
C GLU A 242 53.00 -7.05 -27.70
N THR A 243 54.27 -6.67 -27.78
CA THR A 243 55.24 -6.82 -26.68
C THR A 243 54.82 -5.99 -25.45
N ALA A 244 54.39 -4.74 -25.66
CA ALA A 244 53.85 -3.89 -24.60
C ALA A 244 52.60 -4.51 -23.94
N LYS A 245 51.69 -5.06 -24.74
CA LYS A 245 50.49 -5.75 -24.23
C LYS A 245 50.87 -6.95 -23.36
N SER A 246 51.79 -7.79 -23.84
CA SER A 246 52.30 -8.94 -23.09
C SER A 246 52.90 -8.52 -21.74
N ASN A 247 53.78 -7.51 -21.76
CA ASN A 247 54.43 -7.00 -20.54
C ASN A 247 53.44 -6.33 -19.57
N SER A 248 52.34 -5.76 -20.05
CA SER A 248 51.31 -5.13 -19.21
C SER A 248 50.39 -6.13 -18.49
N GLN A 249 50.41 -7.41 -18.88
CA GLN A 249 49.42 -8.40 -18.44
C GLN A 249 49.39 -8.56 -16.91
N ALA A 250 50.55 -8.56 -16.26
CA ALA A 250 50.64 -8.66 -14.81
C ALA A 250 49.97 -7.46 -14.11
N THR A 251 50.15 -6.24 -14.63
CA THR A 251 49.52 -5.02 -14.12
C THR A 251 48.00 -5.08 -14.23
N PHE A 252 47.46 -5.50 -15.38
CA PHE A 252 46.02 -5.64 -15.57
C PHE A 252 45.42 -6.77 -14.70
N ILE A 253 46.14 -7.88 -14.50
CA ILE A 253 45.73 -8.92 -13.54
C ILE A 253 45.68 -8.34 -12.12
N GLY A 254 46.72 -7.63 -11.68
CA GLY A 254 46.77 -7.00 -10.37
C GLY A 254 45.62 -5.99 -10.15
N ALA A 255 45.32 -5.17 -11.17
CA ALA A 255 44.20 -4.23 -11.12
C ALA A 255 42.84 -4.95 -10.97
N ARG A 256 42.62 -6.06 -11.69
CA ARG A 256 41.41 -6.87 -11.55
C ARG A 256 41.29 -7.51 -10.18
N THR A 257 42.39 -7.99 -9.61
CA THR A 257 42.42 -8.53 -8.25
C THR A 257 42.09 -7.45 -7.23
N ASN A 258 42.71 -6.27 -7.33
CA ASN A 258 42.44 -5.13 -6.43
C ASN A 258 40.98 -4.67 -6.50
N TYR A 259 40.36 -4.72 -7.68
CA TYR A 259 38.98 -4.29 -7.89
C TYR A 259 37.94 -5.40 -7.59
N SER A 260 38.37 -6.63 -7.31
CA SER A 260 37.47 -7.80 -7.30
C SER A 260 36.31 -7.70 -6.28
N SER A 261 36.58 -7.23 -5.07
CA SER A 261 35.57 -7.04 -4.02
C SER A 261 34.51 -6.00 -4.41
N TYR A 262 34.93 -4.89 -5.04
CA TYR A 262 34.03 -3.86 -5.56
C TYR A 262 33.13 -4.38 -6.70
N LYS A 263 33.71 -5.16 -7.61
CA LYS A 263 32.94 -5.82 -8.68
C LYS A 263 31.89 -6.75 -8.10
N ASN A 264 32.29 -7.63 -7.17
CA ASN A 264 31.38 -8.58 -6.52
C ASN A 264 30.26 -7.87 -5.75
N LEU A 265 30.57 -6.80 -5.03
CA LEU A 265 29.59 -5.98 -4.34
C LEU A 265 28.56 -5.41 -5.33
N VAL A 266 29.00 -4.77 -6.43
CA VAL A 266 28.06 -4.16 -7.39
C VAL A 266 27.19 -5.21 -8.09
N VAL A 267 27.77 -6.35 -8.46
CA VAL A 267 27.02 -7.50 -9.00
C VAL A 267 25.94 -7.92 -8.01
N ASN A 268 26.32 -8.15 -6.75
CA ASN A 268 25.41 -8.61 -5.70
C ASN A 268 24.26 -7.63 -5.45
N LEU A 269 24.56 -6.34 -5.30
CA LEU A 269 23.54 -5.30 -5.10
C LEU A 269 22.60 -5.14 -6.29
N SER A 270 23.10 -5.33 -7.51
CA SER A 270 22.27 -5.28 -8.71
C SER A 270 21.24 -6.41 -8.74
N LEU A 271 21.60 -7.61 -8.25
CA LEU A 271 20.67 -8.73 -8.10
C LEU A 271 19.70 -8.46 -6.94
N ALA A 272 20.20 -8.01 -5.79
CA ALA A 272 19.41 -7.71 -4.61
C ALA A 272 18.26 -6.73 -4.89
N THR A 273 18.54 -5.69 -5.67
CA THR A 273 17.56 -4.64 -6.06
C THR A 273 16.37 -5.21 -6.85
N ASN A 274 16.52 -6.39 -7.45
CA ASN A 274 15.55 -7.01 -8.36
C ASN A 274 15.18 -8.46 -7.95
N LEU A 275 15.45 -8.87 -6.70
CA LEU A 275 15.16 -10.23 -6.20
C LEU A 275 13.74 -10.72 -6.50
N ALA A 276 12.75 -9.81 -6.47
CA ALA A 276 11.36 -10.14 -6.78
C ALA A 276 11.08 -10.48 -8.26
N SER A 277 12.05 -10.34 -9.17
CA SER A 277 11.91 -10.51 -10.63
C SER A 277 12.74 -11.67 -11.21
N GLY A 278 13.12 -12.65 -10.39
CA GLY A 278 13.74 -13.91 -10.83
C GLY A 278 15.23 -13.77 -11.19
N ASP A 279 16.04 -13.35 -10.21
CA ASP A 279 17.51 -13.24 -10.31
C ASP A 279 18.02 -12.41 -11.49
N ARG A 280 17.26 -11.37 -11.86
CA ARG A 280 17.66 -10.42 -12.91
C ARG A 280 18.44 -9.28 -12.29
N HIS A 281 19.54 -8.88 -12.93
CA HIS A 281 20.24 -7.67 -12.55
C HIS A 281 19.36 -6.41 -12.68
N ALA A 282 19.64 -5.41 -11.87
CA ALA A 282 19.10 -4.07 -12.02
C ALA A 282 19.41 -3.50 -13.41
N SER A 283 18.49 -2.70 -13.97
CA SER A 283 18.61 -2.15 -15.32
C SER A 283 19.89 -1.33 -15.55
N TRP A 284 20.46 -0.75 -14.50
CA TRP A 284 21.69 0.03 -14.56
C TRP A 284 22.97 -0.83 -14.62
N TYR A 285 22.90 -2.14 -14.30
CA TYR A 285 24.08 -2.98 -14.15
C TYR A 285 24.84 -3.20 -15.45
N GLN A 286 24.15 -3.41 -16.57
CA GLN A 286 24.80 -3.66 -17.86
C GLN A 286 25.71 -2.49 -18.25
N ALA A 287 25.23 -1.25 -18.09
CA ALA A 287 26.02 -0.06 -18.39
C ALA A 287 27.24 0.06 -17.47
N TRP A 288 27.08 -0.32 -16.19
CA TRP A 288 28.16 -0.34 -15.21
C TRP A 288 29.23 -1.38 -15.57
N GLN A 289 28.81 -2.61 -15.87
CA GLN A 289 29.70 -3.71 -16.26
C GLN A 289 30.53 -3.36 -17.52
N THR A 290 29.90 -2.73 -18.52
CA THR A 290 30.63 -2.26 -19.72
C THR A 290 31.71 -1.25 -19.35
N MET A 291 31.39 -0.29 -18.46
CA MET A 291 32.35 0.72 -18.01
C MET A 291 33.53 0.09 -17.24
N GLU A 292 33.29 -0.90 -16.39
CA GLU A 292 34.35 -1.65 -15.70
C GLU A 292 35.26 -2.36 -16.69
N SER A 293 34.68 -3.10 -17.65
CA SER A 293 35.43 -3.85 -18.66
C SER A 293 36.26 -2.93 -19.55
N GLU A 294 35.76 -1.74 -19.91
CA GLU A 294 36.54 -0.75 -20.70
C GLU A 294 37.85 -0.32 -20.01
N VAL A 295 37.90 -0.35 -18.68
CA VAL A 295 39.09 0.00 -17.90
C VAL A 295 39.97 -1.23 -17.69
N LEU A 296 39.38 -2.34 -17.24
CA LEU A 296 40.12 -3.49 -16.71
C LEU A 296 40.50 -4.53 -17.77
N ASP A 297 39.84 -4.52 -18.92
CA ASP A 297 40.04 -5.49 -19.99
C ASP A 297 40.26 -4.75 -21.33
N PRO A 298 41.51 -4.44 -21.72
CA PRO A 298 41.80 -3.64 -22.91
C PRO A 298 41.25 -4.31 -24.17
N GLN A 299 40.24 -3.69 -24.79
CA GLN A 299 39.59 -4.17 -26.00
C GLN A 299 40.20 -3.55 -27.26
N GLY A 300 40.29 -4.32 -28.34
CA GLY A 300 40.81 -3.84 -29.63
C GLY A 300 42.34 -3.71 -29.66
N LEU A 301 42.84 -2.79 -30.49
CA LEU A 301 44.28 -2.53 -30.62
C LEU A 301 44.82 -1.91 -29.33
N PHE A 302 45.84 -2.52 -28.74
CA PHE A 302 46.38 -2.10 -27.44
C PHE A 302 46.95 -0.68 -27.46
N LEU A 303 47.55 -0.26 -28.60
CA LEU A 303 47.99 1.12 -28.82
C LEU A 303 46.88 2.18 -28.65
N ASN A 304 45.61 1.80 -28.81
CA ASN A 304 44.47 2.71 -28.63
C ASN A 304 44.00 2.80 -27.18
N TYR A 305 44.47 1.93 -26.28
CA TYR A 305 43.99 1.91 -24.89
C TYR A 305 44.23 3.24 -24.16
N PRO A 306 45.42 3.87 -24.24
CA PRO A 306 45.65 5.19 -23.63
C PRO A 306 44.78 6.30 -24.25
N LEU A 307 44.52 6.23 -25.56
CA LEU A 307 43.73 7.25 -26.29
C LEU A 307 42.29 7.35 -25.78
N GLN A 308 41.77 6.29 -25.15
CA GLN A 308 40.41 6.27 -24.60
C GLN A 308 40.35 6.67 -23.11
N ALA A 309 41.48 6.96 -22.46
CA ALA A 309 41.55 7.19 -21.03
C ALA A 309 40.67 8.36 -20.55
N GLU A 310 40.68 9.49 -21.26
CA GLU A 310 39.86 10.65 -20.93
C GLU A 310 38.36 10.34 -21.04
N ARG A 311 37.95 9.61 -22.09
CA ARG A 311 36.56 9.17 -22.26
C ARG A 311 36.11 8.29 -21.10
N ARG A 312 36.93 7.29 -20.72
CA ARG A 312 36.66 6.40 -19.58
C ARG A 312 36.55 7.21 -18.29
N SER A 313 37.51 8.09 -18.03
CA SER A 313 37.49 8.99 -16.86
C SER A 313 36.22 9.82 -16.77
N LYS A 314 35.79 10.44 -17.89
CA LYS A 314 34.55 11.23 -17.93
C LYS A 314 33.32 10.38 -17.63
N ASN A 315 33.27 9.14 -18.09
CA ASN A 315 32.17 8.22 -17.81
C ASN A 315 32.16 7.80 -16.33
N ILE A 316 33.30 7.43 -15.76
CA ILE A 316 33.45 7.02 -14.35
C ILE A 316 33.07 8.16 -13.40
N ASN A 317 33.55 9.39 -13.67
CA ASN A 317 33.31 10.56 -12.82
C ASN A 317 31.83 10.92 -12.65
N ARG A 318 30.93 10.51 -13.57
CA ARG A 318 29.48 10.69 -13.41
C ARG A 318 28.90 9.95 -12.21
N HIS A 319 29.61 8.95 -11.70
CA HIS A 319 29.20 8.14 -10.55
C HIS A 319 29.85 8.58 -9.24
N ILE A 320 30.82 9.48 -9.29
CA ILE A 320 31.46 10.05 -8.12
C ILE A 320 30.63 11.25 -7.64
N ASN A 321 29.62 10.99 -6.81
CA ASN A 321 28.80 12.02 -6.18
C ASN A 321 29.10 12.16 -4.67
N VAL A 322 29.55 13.33 -4.23
CA VAL A 322 29.85 13.64 -2.82
C VAL A 322 28.65 13.50 -1.90
N ASN A 323 27.44 13.80 -2.37
CA ASN A 323 26.23 13.78 -1.55
C ASN A 323 25.76 12.36 -1.19
N VAL A 324 26.37 11.32 -1.78
CA VAL A 324 26.07 9.91 -1.48
C VAL A 324 26.80 9.46 -0.21
N THR A 325 27.82 10.20 0.23
CA THR A 325 28.59 9.91 1.45
C THR A 325 27.99 10.52 2.72
N GLU A 326 26.97 11.37 2.57
CA GLU A 326 26.18 11.79 3.72
C GLU A 326 25.22 10.64 4.09
N PRO A 327 25.07 10.32 5.39
CA PRO A 327 24.00 9.44 5.82
C PRO A 327 22.69 10.05 5.33
N LEU A 328 21.76 9.19 4.89
CA LEU A 328 20.38 9.62 4.65
C LEU A 328 19.85 10.25 5.95
N GLN A 329 19.92 11.58 6.06
CA GLN A 329 19.26 12.29 7.12
C GLN A 329 17.77 11.99 6.95
N ALA A 330 17.12 11.49 8.00
CA ALA A 330 15.68 11.32 8.08
C ALA A 330 14.97 12.69 8.05
N LYS A 331 15.12 13.43 6.95
CA LYS A 331 14.49 14.74 6.70
C LYS A 331 13.09 14.60 6.13
N VAL A 332 12.71 13.39 5.72
CA VAL A 332 11.32 13.02 5.45
C VAL A 332 10.90 12.25 6.68
N GLU A 333 9.88 12.72 7.39
CA GLU A 333 9.31 12.04 8.54
C GLU A 333 9.11 10.56 8.17
N ASP A 334 9.98 9.71 8.72
CA ASP A 334 9.74 8.27 8.75
C ASP A 334 8.56 8.09 9.71
N ILE A 335 7.38 8.26 9.13
CA ILE A 335 6.13 8.08 9.85
C ILE A 335 5.94 6.59 10.05
N ASP A 336 5.58 6.20 11.25
CA ASP A 336 5.14 4.84 11.47
C ASP A 336 3.74 4.62 10.85
N ILE A 337 3.27 3.38 10.92
CA ILE A 337 1.94 3.03 10.42
C ILE A 337 0.81 3.75 11.17
N ASN A 338 0.99 4.04 12.46
CA ASN A 338 -0.01 4.71 13.29
C ASN A 338 -0.12 6.18 12.88
N ASP A 339 1.00 6.86 12.70
CA ASP A 339 1.11 8.22 12.20
C ASP A 339 0.49 8.33 10.80
N PHE A 340 0.75 7.34 9.93
CA PHE A 340 0.07 7.26 8.64
C PHE A 340 -1.46 7.17 8.81
N TYR A 341 -1.95 6.32 9.71
CA TYR A 341 -3.40 6.21 9.96
C TYR A 341 -4.01 7.45 10.63
N LEU A 342 -3.26 8.15 11.48
CA LEU A 342 -3.68 9.40 12.11
C LEU A 342 -3.82 10.54 11.10
N ARG A 343 -3.04 10.52 10.01
CA ARG A 343 -3.20 11.47 8.88
C ARG A 343 -4.47 11.25 8.07
N TYR A 344 -5.06 10.05 8.12
CA TYR A 344 -6.25 9.69 7.33
C TYR A 344 -7.37 9.05 8.19
N PRO A 345 -7.90 9.77 9.20
CA PRO A 345 -8.82 9.20 10.18
C PRO A 345 -10.15 8.76 9.57
N ALA A 346 -10.68 9.52 8.59
CA ALA A 346 -11.93 9.18 7.90
C ALA A 346 -11.82 7.87 7.11
N ILE A 347 -10.68 7.65 6.43
CA ILE A 347 -10.38 6.43 5.68
C ILE A 347 -10.23 5.25 6.62
N ASN A 348 -9.53 5.45 7.74
CA ASN A 348 -9.36 4.41 8.75
C ASN A 348 -10.71 3.99 9.37
N ALA A 349 -11.54 4.97 9.75
CA ALA A 349 -12.88 4.73 10.29
C ALA A 349 -13.79 4.03 9.27
N LEU A 350 -13.76 4.44 8.00
CA LEU A 350 -14.49 3.80 6.91
C LEU A 350 -14.04 2.35 6.73
N THR A 351 -12.73 2.10 6.71
CA THR A 351 -12.15 0.77 6.52
C THR A 351 -12.59 -0.18 7.65
N LYS A 352 -12.57 0.29 8.90
CA LYS A 352 -13.06 -0.49 10.05
C LYS A 352 -14.53 -0.89 9.91
N LYS A 353 -15.40 0.05 9.49
CA LYS A 353 -16.82 -0.23 9.24
C LYS A 353 -17.01 -1.26 8.12
N LEU A 354 -16.32 -1.09 6.99
CA LEU A 354 -16.41 -2.01 5.87
C LEU A 354 -15.89 -3.42 6.20
N VAL A 355 -14.89 -3.54 7.07
CA VAL A 355 -14.39 -4.84 7.56
C VAL A 355 -15.45 -5.54 8.41
N ILE A 356 -16.15 -4.81 9.29
CA ILE A 356 -17.26 -5.36 10.09
C ILE A 356 -18.40 -5.81 9.17
N ASP A 357 -18.78 -4.96 8.21
CA ASP A 357 -19.88 -5.22 7.31
C ASP A 357 -19.56 -6.29 6.25
N LYS A 358 -18.30 -6.73 6.13
CA LYS A 358 -17.86 -7.65 5.08
C LYS A 358 -18.69 -8.94 5.01
N ALA A 359 -19.14 -9.44 6.16
CA ALA A 359 -20.01 -10.64 6.23
C ALA A 359 -21.42 -10.39 5.67
N ILE A 360 -21.90 -9.15 5.68
CA ILE A 360 -23.19 -8.72 5.13
C ILE A 360 -23.10 -8.49 3.61
N LEU A 361 -21.88 -8.29 3.09
CA LEU A 361 -21.58 -8.04 1.69
C LEU A 361 -21.33 -9.30 0.84
N LEU A 362 -21.12 -10.45 1.50
CA LEU A 362 -21.06 -11.79 0.92
C LEU A 362 -22.47 -12.39 0.82
#